data_AF-A0A518FJ60-F1
#
_entry.id   AF-A0A518FJ60-F1
#
_cell.length_a   1.000
_cell.length_b   1.000
_cell.length_c   1.000
_cell.angle_alpha   90.00
_cell.angle_beta   90.00
_cell.angle_gamma   90.00
#
_symmetry.space_group_name_H-M   'P 1'
#
loop_
_entity.id
_entity.type
_entity.pdbx_description
1 polymer ?
#
loop_
_entity_poly.entity_id
_entity_poly.type
_entity_poly.pdbx_seq_one_letter_code
_entity_poly.pdbx_strand_id
1 'polypeptide(L)'
;MSRRIIILLVLLAGCSSGTPPAGPASQAAQETAISFDQATGVITVNPAVNSKRKIGYGFPLGSVTVETLGHKEGELLFEYTHEVEGGYTVYLCRVPVSGPLVTIRLPKGGDTEPVTSFDLADCKFVREGNVFFD
;
A
#
# COMPACT_ATOMS: atom_id res chain seq x y z
N MET A 1 43.83 -60.97 42.15
CA MET A 1 43.63 -59.95 43.20
C MET A 1 42.91 -58.75 42.61
N SER A 2 41.81 -58.36 43.25
CA SER A 2 40.98 -57.15 43.18
C SER A 2 41.39 -55.93 42.32
N ARG A 3 40.39 -55.48 41.55
CA ARG A 3 39.79 -54.12 41.45
C ARG A 3 40.65 -52.92 40.99
N ARG A 4 40.22 -52.28 39.88
CA ARG A 4 39.91 -50.82 39.68
C ARG A 4 38.95 -50.69 38.48
N ILE A 5 37.66 -50.39 38.66
CA ILE A 5 36.95 -49.08 38.68
C ILE A 5 36.84 -48.35 37.31
N ILE A 6 35.65 -48.46 36.70
CA ILE A 6 34.69 -47.45 36.13
C ILE A 6 35.32 -46.27 35.35
N ILE A 7 34.91 -45.90 34.12
CA ILE A 7 33.67 -45.15 33.79
C ILE A 7 33.28 -45.35 32.31
N LEU A 8 31.98 -45.57 32.12
CA LEU A 8 31.21 -45.60 30.88
C LEU A 8 30.84 -44.17 30.45
N LEU A 9 31.14 -43.76 29.22
CA LEU A 9 30.32 -42.78 28.49
C LEU A 9 30.60 -42.93 26.99
N VAL A 10 29.78 -43.74 26.32
CA VAL A 10 29.75 -43.88 24.86
C VAL A 10 28.45 -43.24 24.41
N LEU A 11 28.53 -42.18 23.61
CA LEU A 11 27.55 -41.90 22.58
C LEU A 11 28.26 -41.14 21.46
N LEU A 12 28.40 -41.87 20.36
CA LEU A 12 29.09 -41.49 19.15
C LEU A 12 28.42 -40.29 18.49
N ALA A 13 29.27 -39.39 18.01
CA ALA A 13 28.96 -38.43 16.97
C ALA A 13 28.47 -39.16 15.72
N GLY A 14 27.23 -38.88 15.32
CA GLY A 14 26.69 -39.18 14.00
C GLY A 14 26.42 -37.87 13.28
N CYS A 15 27.25 -37.52 12.29
CA CYS A 15 26.96 -36.46 11.35
C CYS A 15 25.76 -36.87 10.49
N SER A 16 24.69 -36.09 10.54
CA SER A 16 23.64 -36.12 9.52
C SER A 16 23.32 -34.68 9.11
N SER A 17 23.33 -34.45 7.81
CA SER A 17 23.16 -33.18 7.11
C SER A 17 21.78 -32.59 7.44
N GLY A 18 21.73 -31.72 8.44
CA GLY A 18 20.56 -30.93 8.77
C GLY A 18 20.41 -29.75 7.83
N THR A 19 19.35 -29.76 7.04
CA THR A 19 18.74 -28.62 6.37
C THR A 19 18.82 -27.36 7.25
N PRO A 20 19.22 -26.18 6.74
CA PRO A 20 19.17 -24.97 7.55
C PRO A 20 17.72 -24.73 8.00
N PRO A 21 17.51 -24.27 9.25
CA PRO A 21 16.17 -24.03 9.76
C PRO A 21 15.46 -23.04 8.84
N ALA A 22 14.26 -23.41 8.38
CA ALA A 22 13.34 -22.48 7.78
C ALA A 22 13.24 -21.28 8.71
N GLY A 23 13.74 -20.14 8.25
CA GLY A 23 13.53 -18.87 8.94
C GLY A 23 12.03 -18.71 9.21
N PRO A 24 11.66 -17.98 10.28
CA PRO A 24 10.25 -17.70 10.53
C PRO A 24 9.68 -17.15 9.22
N ALA A 25 8.59 -17.80 8.78
CA ALA A 25 7.83 -17.44 7.61
C ALA A 25 7.88 -15.93 7.44
N SER A 26 8.48 -15.47 6.33
CA SER A 26 8.24 -14.13 5.84
C SER A 26 6.73 -14.04 5.75
N GLN A 27 6.13 -13.40 6.75
CA GLN A 27 4.73 -13.02 6.73
C GLN A 27 4.63 -12.18 5.47
N ALA A 28 4.08 -12.77 4.41
CA ALA A 28 3.72 -12.04 3.21
C ALA A 28 2.89 -10.86 3.72
N ALA A 29 3.50 -9.67 3.72
CA ALA A 29 2.82 -8.44 4.06
C ALA A 29 1.60 -8.42 3.15
N GLN A 30 0.42 -8.56 3.74
CA GLN A 30 -0.82 -8.68 3.00
C GLN A 30 -0.95 -7.38 2.21
N GLU A 31 -0.70 -7.46 0.90
CA GLU A 31 -0.49 -6.29 0.06
C GLU A 31 -1.80 -5.50 0.01
N THR A 32 -1.85 -4.37 0.70
CA THR A 32 -3.07 -3.57 0.82
C THR A 32 -3.28 -2.74 -0.44
N ALA A 33 -4.52 -2.68 -0.94
CA ALA A 33 -4.84 -1.89 -2.13
C ALA A 33 -4.57 -0.39 -1.98
N ILE A 34 -4.77 0.16 -0.78
CA ILE A 34 -4.45 1.55 -0.44
C ILE A 34 -3.80 1.58 0.93
N SER A 35 -2.67 2.27 1.04
CA SER A 35 -1.96 2.53 2.29
C SER A 35 -1.61 4.01 2.41
N PHE A 36 -1.30 4.45 3.64
CA PHE A 36 -0.90 5.82 3.91
C PHE A 36 0.27 5.84 4.88
N ASP A 37 1.35 6.49 4.45
CA ASP A 37 2.48 6.81 5.30
C ASP A 37 2.26 8.18 5.93
N GLN A 38 1.95 8.19 7.23
CA GLN A 38 1.72 9.41 8.01
C GLN A 38 2.98 10.28 8.14
N ALA A 39 4.18 9.68 8.16
CA ALA A 39 5.41 10.42 8.34
C ALA A 39 5.76 11.22 7.09
N THR A 40 5.55 10.62 5.91
CA THR A 40 5.85 11.27 4.63
C THR A 40 4.65 12.00 4.01
N GLY A 41 3.44 11.70 4.47
CA GLY A 41 2.18 12.23 3.93
C GLY A 41 1.84 11.64 2.56
N VAL A 42 2.25 10.40 2.29
CA VAL A 42 2.09 9.76 0.97
C VAL A 42 1.01 8.67 1.05
N ILE A 43 -0.02 8.84 0.23
CA ILE A 43 -1.00 7.79 -0.07
C ILE A 43 -0.41 6.93 -1.18
N THR A 44 -0.44 5.62 -1.02
CA THR A 44 0.00 4.66 -2.03
C THR A 44 -1.18 3.79 -2.44
N VAL A 45 -1.41 3.67 -3.74
CA VAL A 45 -2.40 2.77 -4.33
C VAL A 45 -1.65 1.70 -5.11
N ASN A 46 -2.02 0.44 -4.87
CA ASN A 46 -1.43 -0.69 -5.56
C ASN A 46 -2.30 -1.16 -6.72
N PRO A 47 -1.86 -0.98 -7.99
CA PRO A 47 -2.62 -1.41 -9.17
C PRO A 47 -2.84 -2.92 -9.27
N ALA A 48 -2.03 -3.74 -8.59
CA ALA A 48 -2.14 -5.19 -8.68
C ALA A 48 -3.27 -5.77 -7.82
N VAL A 49 -3.80 -5.02 -6.86
CA VAL A 49 -4.79 -5.51 -5.90
C VAL A 49 -6.20 -5.18 -6.37
N ASN A 50 -6.90 -6.20 -6.90
CA ASN A 50 -8.29 -6.04 -7.31
C ASN A 50 -9.21 -5.91 -6.10
N SER A 51 -9.56 -4.68 -5.74
CA SER A 51 -10.48 -4.43 -4.63
C SER A 51 -11.28 -3.15 -4.87
N LYS A 52 -12.48 -3.11 -4.27
CA LYS A 52 -13.26 -1.87 -4.15
C LYS A 52 -13.04 -1.29 -2.76
N ARG A 53 -12.42 -0.12 -2.68
CA ARG A 53 -12.10 0.53 -1.41
C ARG A 53 -12.07 2.03 -1.57
N LYS A 54 -12.72 2.74 -0.66
CA LYS A 54 -12.71 4.20 -0.57
C LYS A 54 -11.99 4.63 0.70
N ILE A 55 -11.10 5.60 0.59
CA ILE A 55 -10.45 6.23 1.73
C ILE A 55 -10.17 7.70 1.47
N GLY A 56 -10.32 8.52 2.50
CA GLY A 56 -10.06 9.96 2.45
C GLY A 56 -9.00 10.36 3.47
N TYR A 57 -8.17 11.33 3.11
CA TYR A 57 -7.14 11.92 3.96
C TYR A 57 -7.18 13.44 3.86
N GLY A 58 -7.29 14.10 5.01
CA GLY A 58 -7.30 15.56 5.09
C GLY A 58 -5.91 16.16 5.20
N PHE A 59 -5.80 17.40 4.74
CA PHE A 59 -4.69 18.33 4.96
C PHE A 59 -5.28 19.71 5.34
N PRO A 60 -4.48 20.70 5.79
CA PRO A 60 -5.03 21.91 6.42
C PRO A 60 -6.09 22.68 5.63
N LEU A 61 -6.02 22.67 4.30
CA LEU A 61 -6.92 23.43 3.42
C LEU A 61 -7.85 22.56 2.57
N GLY A 62 -7.91 21.26 2.82
CA GLY A 62 -8.71 20.37 2.00
C GLY A 62 -8.49 18.89 2.26
N SER A 63 -8.83 18.07 1.28
CA SER A 63 -8.70 16.63 1.38
C SER A 63 -8.50 15.96 0.03
N VAL A 64 -7.93 14.76 0.08
CA VAL A 64 -7.91 13.83 -1.05
C VAL A 64 -8.73 12.61 -0.67
N THR A 65 -9.62 12.18 -1.57
CA THR A 65 -10.27 10.88 -1.48
C THR A 65 -9.89 10.02 -2.68
N VAL A 66 -9.53 8.77 -2.41
CA VAL A 66 -9.27 7.77 -3.43
C VAL A 66 -10.27 6.62 -3.28
N GLU A 67 -10.91 6.24 -4.38
CA GLU A 67 -11.81 5.10 -4.45
C GLU A 67 -11.39 4.14 -5.55
N THR A 68 -10.83 2.98 -5.20
CA THR A 68 -10.58 1.92 -6.19
C THR A 68 -11.91 1.29 -6.59
N LEU A 69 -12.14 1.15 -7.90
CA LEU A 69 -13.35 0.57 -8.47
C LEU A 69 -13.16 -0.90 -8.89
N GLY A 70 -11.90 -1.36 -8.91
CA GLY A 70 -11.50 -2.72 -9.31
C GLY A 70 -10.85 -2.75 -10.68
N HIS A 71 -10.52 -3.96 -11.14
CA HIS A 71 -9.84 -4.17 -12.42
C HIS A 71 -10.83 -4.26 -13.59
N LYS A 72 -10.43 -3.72 -14.74
CA LYS A 72 -11.09 -3.93 -16.03
C LYS A 72 -10.04 -3.84 -17.14
N GLU A 73 -10.08 -4.78 -18.08
CA GLU A 73 -9.23 -4.74 -19.29
C GLU A 73 -7.72 -4.64 -19.00
N GLY A 74 -7.24 -5.22 -17.89
CA GLY A 74 -5.83 -5.16 -17.49
C GLY A 74 -5.41 -3.85 -16.80
N GLU A 75 -6.38 -2.99 -16.46
CA GLU A 75 -6.16 -1.74 -15.74
C GLU A 75 -6.88 -1.75 -14.38
N LEU A 76 -6.30 -1.10 -13.37
CA LEU A 76 -7.02 -0.66 -12.19
C LEU A 76 -7.77 0.62 -12.53
N LEU A 77 -9.07 0.66 -12.22
CA LEU A 77 -9.86 1.87 -12.26
C LEU A 77 -9.96 2.42 -10.85
N PHE A 78 -9.76 3.73 -10.69
CA PHE A 78 -9.99 4.41 -9.42
C PHE A 78 -10.50 5.84 -9.64
N GLU A 79 -11.34 6.32 -8.73
CA GLU A 79 -11.69 7.72 -8.65
C GLU A 79 -10.71 8.45 -7.72
N TYR A 80 -10.29 9.62 -8.16
CA TYR A 80 -9.51 10.57 -7.39
C TYR A 80 -10.35 11.82 -7.21
N THR A 81 -10.65 12.15 -5.95
CA THR A 81 -11.30 13.40 -5.57
C THR A 81 -10.30 14.28 -4.88
N HIS A 82 -10.17 15.51 -5.37
CA HIS A 82 -9.42 16.57 -4.73
C HIS A 82 -10.40 17.65 -4.29
N GLU A 83 -10.38 17.96 -3.00
CA GLU A 83 -11.23 18.96 -2.37
C GLU A 83 -10.33 20.02 -1.72
N VAL A 84 -10.70 21.29 -1.94
CA VAL A 84 -10.03 22.47 -1.39
C VAL A 84 -11.11 23.48 -1.02
N GLU A 85 -11.09 23.95 0.22
CA GLU A 85 -12.02 24.97 0.74
C GLU A 85 -13.50 24.67 0.43
N GLY A 86 -13.85 23.39 0.41
CA GLY A 86 -15.19 22.88 0.13
C GLY A 86 -15.55 22.72 -1.35
N GLY A 87 -14.77 23.27 -2.29
CA GLY A 87 -14.89 22.93 -3.71
C GLY A 87 -14.20 21.60 -3.99
N TYR A 88 -14.80 20.73 -4.80
CA TYR A 88 -14.17 19.46 -5.16
C TYR A 88 -14.31 19.12 -6.63
N THR A 89 -13.33 18.37 -7.14
CA THR A 89 -13.38 17.76 -8.47
C THR A 89 -13.09 16.27 -8.37
N VAL A 90 -13.83 15.47 -9.14
CA VAL A 90 -13.67 14.01 -9.23
C VAL A 90 -13.19 13.64 -10.62
N TYR A 91 -12.11 12.86 -10.65
CA TYR A 91 -11.51 12.28 -11.84
C TYR A 91 -11.59 10.77 -11.78
N LEU A 92 -11.87 10.12 -12.92
CA LEU A 92 -11.75 8.68 -13.11
C LEU A 92 -10.42 8.40 -13.81
N CYS A 93 -9.51 7.79 -13.08
CA CYS A 93 -8.18 7.44 -13.55
C CYS A 93 -8.07 5.94 -13.86
N ARG A 94 -7.14 5.63 -14.75
CA ARG A 94 -6.82 4.25 -15.15
C ARG A 94 -5.32 4.06 -15.16
N VAL A 95 -4.86 2.96 -14.59
CA VAL A 95 -3.44 2.60 -14.59
C VAL A 95 -3.28 1.10 -14.85
N PRO A 96 -2.24 0.65 -15.56
CA PRO A 96 -1.99 -0.77 -15.78
C PRO A 96 -1.83 -1.52 -14.45
N VAL A 97 -2.42 -2.72 -14.32
CA VAL A 97 -2.29 -3.54 -13.10
C VAL A 97 -0.85 -4.01 -12.85
N SER A 98 -0.04 -4.07 -13.90
CA SER A 98 1.40 -4.38 -13.85
C SER A 98 2.27 -3.12 -13.76
N GLY A 99 1.66 -1.95 -13.59
CA GLY A 99 2.36 -0.67 -13.50
C GLY A 99 3.02 -0.46 -12.14
N PRO A 100 3.77 0.65 -11.98
CA PRO A 100 4.30 1.05 -10.69
C PRO A 100 3.16 1.40 -9.72
N LEU A 101 3.49 1.42 -8.43
CA LEU A 101 2.58 1.95 -7.42
C LEU A 101 2.19 3.40 -7.74
N VAL A 102 0.91 3.71 -7.62
CA VAL A 102 0.42 5.07 -7.72
C VAL A 102 0.65 5.77 -6.40
N THR A 103 1.21 6.97 -6.43
CA THR A 103 1.47 7.76 -5.22
C THR A 103 0.81 9.14 -5.32
N ILE A 104 0.28 9.58 -4.19
CA ILE A 104 -0.29 10.92 -4.01
C ILE A 104 0.33 11.48 -2.73
N ARG A 105 1.16 12.51 -2.88
CA ARG A 105 1.75 13.21 -1.75
C ARG A 105 0.84 14.37 -1.37
N LEU A 106 0.32 14.33 -0.14
CA LEU A 106 -0.48 15.41 0.40
C LEU A 106 0.37 16.68 0.55
N PRO A 107 -0.21 17.86 0.27
CA PRO A 107 0.48 19.12 0.45
C PRO A 107 0.81 19.35 1.93
N LYS A 108 1.83 20.17 2.18
CA LYS A 108 2.26 20.56 3.54
C LYS A 108 2.16 22.07 3.68
N GLY A 109 1.88 22.53 4.90
CA GLY A 109 1.73 23.96 5.16
C GLY A 109 0.46 24.53 4.53
N GLY A 110 0.59 25.65 3.82
CA GLY A 110 -0.53 26.36 3.18
C GLY A 110 -0.76 26.00 1.71
N ASP A 111 -0.09 24.97 1.19
CA ASP A 111 -0.29 24.51 -0.19
C ASP A 111 -1.59 23.69 -0.31
N THR A 112 -2.21 23.75 -1.49
CA THR A 112 -3.49 23.08 -1.78
C THR A 112 -3.37 21.93 -2.76
N GLU A 113 -2.27 21.86 -3.52
CA GLU A 113 -2.09 20.93 -4.64
C GLU A 113 -1.30 19.68 -4.22
N PRO A 114 -1.92 18.48 -4.26
CA PRO A 114 -1.21 17.23 -4.09
C PRO A 114 -0.29 16.95 -5.28
N VAL A 115 0.84 16.30 -5.02
CA VAL A 115 1.73 15.80 -6.09
C VAL A 115 1.38 14.35 -6.40
N THR A 116 0.93 14.08 -7.62
CA THR A 116 0.52 12.75 -8.09
C THR A 116 1.58 12.12 -8.98
N SER A 117 1.70 10.78 -8.96
CA SER A 117 2.55 10.03 -9.91
C SER A 117 1.89 9.79 -11.26
N PHE A 118 0.69 10.31 -11.47
CA PHE A 118 -0.10 10.23 -12.69
C PHE A 118 -0.51 11.64 -13.09
N ASP A 119 -0.72 11.86 -14.39
CA ASP A 119 -1.21 13.13 -14.90
C ASP A 119 -2.75 13.16 -14.81
N LEU A 120 -3.31 14.23 -14.25
CA LEU A 120 -4.76 14.43 -14.22
C LEU A 120 -5.35 14.66 -15.61
N ALA A 121 -4.55 15.17 -16.57
CA ALA A 121 -4.98 15.34 -17.95
C ALA A 121 -5.25 14.00 -18.66
N ASP A 122 -4.63 12.91 -18.20
CA ASP A 122 -4.87 11.55 -18.69
C ASP A 122 -6.09 10.90 -18.02
N CYS A 123 -6.59 11.49 -16.93
CA CYS A 123 -7.80 11.04 -16.26
C CYS A 123 -9.06 11.67 -16.87
N LYS A 124 -10.17 10.94 -16.81
CA LYS A 124 -11.46 11.44 -17.26
C LYS A 124 -12.10 12.30 -16.17
N PHE A 125 -12.43 13.56 -16.46
CA PHE A 125 -13.31 14.36 -15.61
C PHE A 125 -14.67 13.67 -15.42
N VAL A 126 -15.11 13.53 -14.17
CA VAL A 126 -16.41 12.93 -13.82
C VAL A 126 -17.41 14.01 -13.44
N ARG A 127 -17.06 14.83 -12.45
CA ARG A 127 -17.91 15.89 -11.91
C ARG A 127 -17.09 16.85 -11.03
N GLU A 128 -17.64 18.03 -10.82
CA GLU A 128 -17.21 18.99 -9.81
C GLU A 128 -18.41 19.40 -8.96
N GLY A 129 -18.15 20.01 -7.81
CA GLY A 129 -19.20 20.49 -6.92
C GLY A 129 -18.66 21.17 -5.69
N ASN A 130 -19.52 21.33 -4.69
CA ASN A 130 -19.17 21.96 -3.44
C ASN A 130 -19.83 21.25 -2.26
N VAL A 131 -19.03 20.83 -1.28
CA VAL A 131 -19.47 20.03 -0.12
C VAL A 131 -20.51 20.71 0.75
N PHE A 132 -20.65 22.04 0.65
CA PHE A 132 -21.65 22.80 1.42
C PHE A 132 -23.00 22.88 0.72
N PHE A 133 -23.06 22.58 -0.59
CA PHE A 133 -24.26 22.73 -1.42
C PHE A 133 -24.76 21.41 -2.03
N ASP A 134 -23.94 20.35 -1.99
CA ASP A 134 -24.24 19.01 -2.52
C ASP A 134 -24.71 17.99 -1.46
#